data_AF-A0A6J1BYV2-F1
#
_entry.id   AF-A0A6J1BYV2-F1
#
_cell.length_a   1.000
_cell.length_b   1.000
_cell.length_c   1.000
_cell.angle_alpha   90.00
_cell.angle_beta   90.00
_cell.angle_gamma   90.00
#
_symmetry.space_group_name_H-M   'P 1'
#
loop_
_entity.id
_entity.type
_entity.pdbx_description
1 polymer ?
#
loop_
_entity_poly.entity_id
_entity_poly.type
_entity_poly.pdbx_seq_one_letter_code
_entity_poly.pdbx_strand_id
1 'polypeptide(L)'
;MKLKKFVSVPIFCVFSLMGFVYYITVFIFIEDWTGLLSSPGLLNSLIFTSLASLCLFSFATCVLTDPGSVPSSYLPDVEENAGSDQDAKCTALQMKHCEKCSTYKPPRTHHCRVCRRCVLRMDHHCLWINNCVGYWNYKSFFVLVAYGTMASIHSTFIIVSCAFQKNWNLEGMLPVKIFYVICGAMVISLTTTLGTLLAWHIYLIIRNMTTIEYYEGIRAAWLARKSGQSYQHPFDLGAYRNITLVGILYFLSPFVCIYVSVLTHMFPCVLSILNVGLLQSSFCVLYYLKTLNL
;
A
#
# COMPACT_ATOMS: atom_id res chain seq x y z
N MET A 1 9.63 22.35 -1.29
CA MET A 1 9.12 21.41 -0.25
C MET A 1 9.18 19.93 -0.65
N LYS A 2 8.92 19.54 -1.91
CA LYS A 2 8.95 18.12 -2.34
C LYS A 2 10.35 17.46 -2.19
N LEU A 3 11.42 18.17 -2.52
CA LEU A 3 12.80 17.63 -2.43
C LEU A 3 13.26 17.35 -0.98
N LYS A 4 12.86 18.20 -0.01
CA LYS A 4 13.18 18.00 1.42
C LYS A 4 12.54 16.73 2.02
N LYS A 5 11.42 16.25 1.45
CA LYS A 5 10.81 15.00 1.90
C LYS A 5 11.66 13.79 1.50
N PHE A 6 12.25 13.81 0.30
CA PHE A 6 13.01 12.71 -0.30
C PHE A 6 14.36 12.43 0.38
N VAL A 7 14.98 13.46 0.98
CA VAL A 7 16.28 13.35 1.66
C VAL A 7 16.11 13.06 3.15
N SER A 8 14.96 12.50 3.57
CA SER A 8 14.77 12.13 4.97
C SER A 8 15.42 10.79 5.27
N VAL A 9 15.92 10.66 6.50
CA VAL A 9 16.52 9.40 6.99
C VAL A 9 15.58 8.21 6.80
N PRO A 10 14.26 8.28 7.11
CA PRO A 10 13.36 7.15 6.88
C PRO A 10 13.28 6.72 5.42
N ILE A 11 13.23 7.68 4.48
CA ILE A 11 13.15 7.36 3.06
C ILE A 11 14.45 6.70 2.59
N PHE A 12 15.60 7.23 3.00
CA PHE A 12 16.89 6.62 2.70
C PHE A 12 16.97 5.18 3.24
N CYS A 13 16.53 4.95 4.49
CA CYS A 13 16.50 3.60 5.07
C CYS A 13 15.63 2.63 4.26
N VAL A 14 14.46 3.07 3.78
CA VAL A 14 13.60 2.22 2.92
C VAL A 14 14.27 1.93 1.58
N PHE A 15 14.87 2.93 0.93
CA PHE A 15 15.63 2.71 -0.31
C PHE A 15 16.80 1.75 -0.13
N SER A 16 17.57 1.91 0.96
CA SER A 16 18.67 1.00 1.29
C SER A 16 18.17 -0.42 1.56
N LEU A 17 17.06 -0.58 2.28
CA LEU A 17 16.45 -1.90 2.52
C LEU A 17 15.98 -2.54 1.21
N MET A 18 15.29 -1.78 0.34
CA MET A 18 14.84 -2.27 -0.97
C MET A 18 16.02 -2.68 -1.85
N GLY A 19 17.08 -1.88 -1.90
CA GLY A 19 18.30 -2.19 -2.65
C GLY A 19 19.06 -3.39 -2.09
N PHE A 20 19.16 -3.51 -0.75
CA PHE A 20 19.79 -4.63 -0.09
C PHE A 20 19.05 -5.94 -0.37
N VAL A 21 17.73 -5.96 -0.16
CA VAL A 21 16.89 -7.12 -0.47
C VAL A 21 16.96 -7.44 -1.96
N TYR A 22 16.95 -6.43 -2.84
CA TYR A 22 17.13 -6.65 -4.28
C TYR A 22 18.43 -7.38 -4.60
N TYR A 23 19.53 -6.86 -4.05
CA TYR A 23 20.87 -7.37 -4.30
C TYR A 23 21.04 -8.81 -3.81
N ILE A 24 20.66 -9.10 -2.56
CA ILE A 24 20.82 -10.45 -2.01
C ILE A 24 19.97 -11.47 -2.78
N THR A 25 18.73 -11.13 -3.13
CA THR A 25 17.85 -12.09 -3.80
C THR A 25 18.34 -12.39 -5.20
N VAL A 26 18.69 -11.38 -6.01
CA VAL A 26 19.09 -11.58 -7.42
C VAL A 26 20.52 -12.09 -7.55
N PHE A 27 21.48 -11.39 -6.97
CA PHE A 27 22.89 -11.63 -7.24
C PHE A 27 23.53 -12.65 -6.30
N ILE A 28 22.86 -13.01 -5.20
CA ILE A 28 23.37 -14.04 -4.27
C ILE A 28 22.50 -15.29 -4.36
N PHE A 29 21.22 -15.21 -3.97
CA PHE A 29 20.42 -16.43 -3.79
C PHE A 29 19.88 -17.03 -5.08
N ILE A 30 19.47 -16.23 -6.09
CA ILE A 30 19.07 -16.77 -7.40
C ILE A 30 20.28 -17.35 -8.14
N GLU A 31 21.41 -16.64 -8.13
CA GLU A 31 22.68 -17.12 -8.70
C GLU A 31 23.11 -18.44 -8.05
N ASP A 32 23.15 -18.51 -6.71
CA ASP A 32 23.57 -19.72 -6.00
C ASP A 32 22.58 -20.90 -6.16
N TRP A 33 21.27 -20.62 -6.25
CA TRP A 33 20.26 -21.68 -6.37
C TRP A 33 20.12 -22.23 -7.79
N THR A 34 20.02 -21.35 -8.78
CA THR A 34 19.66 -21.73 -10.15
C THR A 34 20.66 -21.26 -11.20
N GLY A 35 21.58 -20.36 -10.86
CA GLY A 35 22.44 -19.66 -11.82
C GLY A 35 21.65 -18.62 -12.63
N LEU A 36 22.14 -17.38 -12.68
CA LEU A 36 21.44 -16.23 -13.27
C LEU A 36 21.27 -16.37 -14.79
N LEU A 37 22.17 -17.11 -15.45
CA LEU A 37 22.13 -17.39 -16.89
C LEU A 37 21.25 -18.60 -17.25
N SER A 38 20.75 -19.35 -16.28
CA SER A 38 19.83 -20.46 -16.55
C SER A 38 18.42 -19.93 -16.81
N SER A 39 17.59 -20.69 -17.54
CA SER A 39 16.20 -20.31 -17.79
C SER A 39 15.40 -20.08 -16.49
N PRO A 40 15.51 -20.95 -15.46
CA PRO A 40 14.88 -20.69 -14.16
C PRO A 40 15.42 -19.45 -13.44
N GLY A 41 16.73 -19.22 -13.45
CA GLY A 41 17.33 -18.06 -12.78
C GLY A 41 16.94 -16.74 -13.43
N LEU A 42 16.93 -16.70 -14.77
CA LEU A 42 16.47 -15.55 -15.53
C LEU A 42 14.98 -15.27 -15.26
N LEU A 43 14.13 -16.30 -15.26
CA LEU A 43 12.70 -16.14 -14.96
C LEU A 43 12.45 -15.57 -13.57
N ASN A 44 13.09 -16.12 -12.53
CA ASN A 44 12.95 -15.62 -11.15
C ASN A 44 13.49 -14.18 -11.04
N SER A 45 14.60 -13.87 -11.70
CA SER A 45 15.17 -12.51 -11.70
C SER A 45 14.25 -11.50 -12.38
N LEU A 46 13.61 -11.88 -13.49
CA LEU A 46 12.62 -11.04 -14.18
C LEU A 46 11.38 -10.81 -13.33
N ILE A 47 10.83 -11.87 -12.70
CA ILE A 47 9.67 -11.76 -11.80
C ILE A 47 10.00 -10.84 -10.63
N PHE A 48 11.14 -11.06 -9.98
CA PHE A 48 11.49 -10.31 -8.78
C PHE A 48 11.87 -8.86 -9.10
N THR A 49 12.59 -8.61 -10.21
CA THR A 49 12.84 -7.25 -10.71
C THR A 49 11.54 -6.54 -11.06
N SER A 50 10.55 -7.29 -11.56
CA SER A 50 9.21 -6.76 -11.82
C SER A 50 8.49 -6.30 -10.56
N LEU A 51 8.46 -7.15 -9.55
CA LEU A 51 7.86 -6.82 -8.26
C LEU A 51 8.61 -5.67 -7.57
N ALA A 52 9.94 -5.66 -7.61
CA ALA A 52 10.76 -4.60 -7.01
C ALA A 52 10.51 -3.24 -7.69
N SER A 53 10.39 -3.22 -9.01
CA SER A 53 10.11 -2.00 -9.78
C SER A 53 8.71 -1.45 -9.49
N LEU A 54 7.70 -2.32 -9.44
CA LEU A 54 6.33 -1.94 -9.08
C LEU A 54 6.25 -1.42 -7.63
N CYS A 55 6.97 -2.05 -6.71
CA CYS A 55 7.11 -1.60 -5.33
C CYS A 55 7.75 -0.21 -5.26
N LEU A 56 8.86 0.01 -5.99
CA LEU A 56 9.55 1.30 -6.04
C LEU A 56 8.67 2.42 -6.63
N PHE A 57 7.97 2.14 -7.73
CA PHE A 57 7.06 3.10 -8.34
C PHE A 57 5.90 3.46 -7.40
N SER A 58 5.32 2.47 -6.73
CA SER A 58 4.26 2.67 -5.74
C SER A 58 4.75 3.47 -4.54
N PHE A 59 5.96 3.18 -4.05
CA PHE A 59 6.63 3.93 -2.98
C PHE A 59 6.83 5.40 -3.37
N ALA A 60 7.40 5.67 -4.55
CA ALA A 60 7.58 7.02 -5.05
C ALA A 60 6.24 7.77 -5.14
N THR A 61 5.19 7.10 -5.62
CA THR A 61 3.84 7.67 -5.68
C THR A 61 3.31 8.03 -4.30
N CYS A 62 3.50 7.18 -3.28
CA CYS A 62 3.08 7.46 -1.90
C CYS A 62 3.79 8.67 -1.30
N VAL A 63 5.09 8.79 -1.55
CA VAL A 63 5.94 9.89 -1.06
C VAL A 63 5.57 11.22 -1.73
N LEU A 64 5.34 11.19 -3.04
CA LEU A 64 5.16 12.40 -3.87
C LEU A 64 3.72 12.92 -3.87
N THR A 65 2.73 12.05 -3.69
CA THR A 65 1.32 12.42 -3.75
C THR A 65 0.90 13.15 -2.46
N ASP A 66 0.20 14.27 -2.59
CA ASP A 66 -0.40 14.91 -1.42
C ASP A 66 -1.52 14.02 -0.87
N PRO A 67 -1.55 13.67 0.42
CA PRO A 67 -2.59 12.81 0.98
C PRO A 67 -4.00 13.42 1.00
N GLY A 68 -4.13 14.72 0.74
CA GLY A 68 -5.38 15.46 0.74
C GLY A 68 -5.40 16.55 1.80
N SER A 69 -5.66 17.78 1.36
CA SER A 69 -5.93 18.94 2.23
C SER A 69 -7.41 19.26 2.23
N VAL A 70 -7.89 19.77 3.35
CA VAL A 70 -9.21 20.43 3.41
C VAL A 70 -9.14 21.72 2.60
N PRO A 71 -10.06 21.96 1.64
CA PRO A 71 -10.16 23.24 0.94
C PRO A 71 -10.51 24.36 1.93
N SER A 72 -9.90 25.54 1.78
CA SER A 72 -10.18 26.70 2.64
C SER A 72 -11.61 27.21 2.51
N SER A 73 -12.28 26.93 1.39
CA SER A 73 -13.68 27.25 1.13
C SER A 73 -14.66 26.23 1.71
N TYR A 74 -14.19 25.18 2.39
CA TYR A 74 -15.08 24.19 2.96
C TYR A 74 -15.89 24.81 4.11
N LEU A 75 -17.19 24.92 3.88
CA LEU A 75 -18.19 25.24 4.89
C LEU A 75 -19.12 24.03 5.04
N PRO A 76 -19.54 23.69 6.26
CA PRO A 76 -20.54 22.65 6.45
C PRO A 76 -21.88 23.13 5.85
N ASP A 77 -22.57 22.25 5.12
CA ASP A 77 -23.90 22.54 4.60
C ASP A 77 -24.88 22.61 5.77
N VAL A 78 -25.36 23.82 6.10
CA VAL A 78 -26.27 24.06 7.23
C VAL A 78 -27.74 23.86 6.81
N GLU A 79 -28.04 23.81 5.50
CA GLU A 79 -29.39 24.08 4.98
C GLU A 79 -30.32 22.86 4.79
N GLU A 80 -29.86 21.60 4.85
CA GLU A 80 -30.73 20.45 4.51
C GLU A 80 -31.44 19.75 5.69
N ASN A 81 -31.12 20.03 6.95
CA ASN A 81 -31.71 19.31 8.11
C ASN A 81 -32.46 20.22 9.09
N ALA A 82 -33.33 21.09 8.57
CA ALA A 82 -34.42 21.70 9.35
C ALA A 82 -35.68 20.80 9.41
N GLY A 83 -35.55 19.51 9.08
CA GLY A 83 -36.58 18.50 9.19
C GLY A 83 -36.28 17.51 10.32
N SER A 84 -37.08 17.59 11.40
CA SER A 84 -37.08 16.73 12.60
C SER A 84 -35.91 16.93 13.61
N ASP A 85 -36.29 17.11 14.89
CA ASP A 85 -35.38 17.42 16.01
C ASP A 85 -34.32 16.33 16.29
N GLN A 86 -34.48 15.12 15.75
CA GLN A 86 -33.51 14.02 15.88
C GLN A 86 -32.39 14.08 14.83
N ASP A 87 -32.69 14.47 13.60
CA ASP A 87 -31.71 14.57 12.51
C ASP A 87 -30.84 15.84 12.63
N ALA A 88 -31.42 16.94 13.13
CA ALA A 88 -30.68 18.16 13.46
C ALA A 88 -29.63 17.91 14.57
N LYS A 89 -29.92 17.04 15.54
CA LYS A 89 -28.99 16.71 16.64
C LYS A 89 -27.83 15.83 16.17
N CYS A 90 -28.09 14.86 15.28
CA CYS A 90 -27.04 14.06 14.62
C CYS A 90 -26.14 14.91 13.71
N THR A 91 -26.70 15.91 13.03
CA THR A 91 -25.96 16.81 12.14
C THR A 91 -25.10 17.82 12.92
N ALA A 92 -25.65 18.39 14.01
CA ALA A 92 -24.90 19.25 14.93
C ALA A 92 -23.75 18.52 15.64
N LEU A 93 -23.89 17.22 15.90
CA LEU A 93 -22.84 16.35 16.48
C LEU A 93 -21.67 16.05 15.51
N GLN A 94 -21.81 16.33 14.21
CA GLN A 94 -20.80 16.02 13.18
C GLN A 94 -19.97 17.22 12.72
N MET A 95 -20.35 18.45 13.07
CA MET A 95 -19.58 19.67 12.74
C MET A 95 -18.30 19.77 13.58
N LYS A 96 -17.28 19.00 13.22
CA LYS A 96 -15.99 18.99 13.93
C LYS A 96 -15.13 20.16 13.43
N HIS A 97 -14.88 21.14 14.29
CA HIS A 97 -13.92 22.21 14.00
C HIS A 97 -12.47 21.77 14.32
N CYS A 98 -11.49 22.32 13.60
CA CYS A 98 -10.07 22.17 13.92
C CYS A 98 -9.51 23.48 14.48
N GLU A 99 -9.35 23.59 15.80
CA GLU A 99 -8.76 24.79 16.42
C GLU A 99 -7.37 25.12 15.86
N LYS A 100 -6.52 24.12 15.62
CA LYS A 100 -5.14 24.32 15.12
C LYS A 100 -5.06 24.83 13.69
N CYS A 101 -6.09 24.58 12.89
CA CYS A 101 -6.13 24.96 11.48
C CYS A 101 -7.16 26.06 11.21
N SER A 102 -7.94 26.46 12.22
CA SER A 102 -9.07 27.38 12.12
C SER A 102 -10.00 27.09 10.93
N THR A 103 -10.34 25.80 10.74
CA THR A 103 -11.21 25.36 9.65
C THR A 103 -12.16 24.26 10.14
N TYR A 104 -13.36 24.22 9.55
CA TYR A 104 -14.26 23.07 9.68
C TYR A 104 -13.63 21.83 9.04
N LYS A 105 -13.87 20.66 9.64
CA LYS A 105 -13.38 19.37 9.16
C LYS A 105 -14.51 18.68 8.39
N PRO A 106 -14.30 18.35 7.10
CA PRO A 106 -15.16 17.40 6.42
C PRO A 106 -15.22 16.06 7.16
N PRO A 107 -16.27 15.24 6.94
CA PRO A 107 -16.33 13.90 7.50
C PRO A 107 -15.03 13.11 7.27
N ARG A 108 -14.64 12.29 8.25
CA ARG A 108 -13.45 11.42 8.19
C ARG A 108 -12.10 12.17 8.13
N THR A 109 -12.09 13.48 8.36
CA THR A 109 -10.87 14.30 8.35
C THR A 109 -10.26 14.41 9.74
N HIS A 110 -8.94 14.20 9.83
CA HIS A 110 -8.20 14.32 11.10
C HIS A 110 -6.99 15.25 10.96
N HIS A 111 -6.62 15.92 12.05
CA HIS A 111 -5.45 16.79 12.08
C HIS A 111 -4.20 15.94 12.38
N CYS A 112 -3.26 15.91 11.45
CA CYS A 112 -1.96 15.28 11.68
C CYS A 112 -1.01 16.29 12.35
N ARG A 113 -0.54 15.96 13.55
CA ARG A 113 0.43 16.81 14.28
C ARG A 113 1.78 16.92 13.58
N VAL A 114 2.21 15.87 12.89
CA VAL A 114 3.50 15.82 12.18
C VAL A 114 3.43 16.66 10.91
N CYS A 115 2.40 16.47 10.08
CA CYS A 115 2.17 17.27 8.88
C CYS A 115 1.65 18.69 9.17
N ARG A 116 1.22 18.96 10.41
CA ARG A 116 0.63 20.23 10.90
C ARG A 116 -0.54 20.72 10.05
N ARG A 117 -1.39 19.81 9.60
CA ARG A 117 -2.58 20.12 8.80
C ARG A 117 -3.67 19.07 8.94
N CYS A 118 -4.89 19.44 8.56
CA CYS A 118 -5.99 18.49 8.38
C CYS A 118 -5.82 17.69 7.10
N VAL A 119 -5.96 16.37 7.21
CA VAL A 119 -5.84 15.42 6.11
C VAL A 119 -7.18 14.74 5.87
N LEU A 120 -7.65 14.80 4.62
CA LEU A 120 -8.91 14.19 4.20
C LEU A 120 -8.81 12.66 4.30
N ARG A 121 -9.84 12.02 4.85
CA ARG A 121 -9.92 10.56 5.07
C ARG A 121 -8.58 10.01 5.61
N MET A 122 -8.05 10.65 6.65
CA MET A 122 -6.74 10.32 7.19
C MET A 122 -6.75 8.91 7.76
N ASP A 123 -5.80 8.08 7.35
CA ASP A 123 -5.59 6.76 7.93
C ASP A 123 -4.53 6.82 9.02
N HIS A 124 -3.32 7.21 8.68
CA HIS A 124 -2.23 7.39 9.64
C HIS A 124 -1.14 8.31 9.08
N HIS A 125 -0.21 8.71 9.94
CA HIS A 125 1.06 9.29 9.50
C HIS A 125 2.09 8.16 9.42
N CYS A 126 2.63 7.90 8.23
CA CYS A 126 3.56 6.82 8.01
C CYS A 126 4.99 7.36 7.94
N LEU A 127 5.81 6.96 8.92
CA LEU A 127 7.22 7.36 9.00
C LEU A 127 8.02 6.87 7.79
N TRP A 128 7.73 5.66 7.31
CA TRP A 128 8.48 5.00 6.22
C TRP A 128 8.36 5.72 4.87
N ILE A 129 7.21 6.32 4.58
CA ILE A 129 7.03 7.17 3.38
C ILE A 129 7.21 8.66 3.68
N ASN A 130 7.49 9.02 4.94
CA ASN A 130 7.58 10.41 5.43
C ASN A 130 6.39 11.28 4.97
N ASN A 131 5.19 10.72 5.03
CA ASN A 131 3.96 11.35 4.54
C ASN A 131 2.75 10.78 5.29
N CYS A 132 1.64 11.53 5.28
CA CYS A 132 0.37 10.92 5.69
C CYS A 132 -0.14 9.97 4.62
N VAL A 133 -0.87 8.94 5.06
CA VAL A 133 -1.76 8.15 4.22
C VAL A 133 -3.16 8.71 4.42
N GLY A 134 -3.75 9.20 3.34
CA GLY A 134 -5.06 9.84 3.32
C GLY A 134 -5.79 9.58 2.01
N TYR A 135 -6.85 10.33 1.74
CA TYR A 135 -7.76 10.09 0.63
C TYR A 135 -7.07 9.87 -0.74
N TRP A 136 -6.13 10.74 -1.11
CA TRP A 136 -5.56 10.75 -2.47
C TRP A 136 -4.43 9.74 -2.70
N ASN A 137 -3.76 9.27 -1.64
CA ASN A 137 -2.64 8.34 -1.76
C ASN A 137 -2.88 6.98 -1.09
N TYR A 138 -4.05 6.73 -0.50
CA TYR A 138 -4.41 5.45 0.12
C TYR A 138 -4.25 4.26 -0.85
N LYS A 139 -4.67 4.43 -2.12
CA LYS A 139 -4.57 3.36 -3.13
C LYS A 139 -3.13 2.98 -3.42
N SER A 140 -2.26 3.98 -3.63
CA SER A 140 -0.82 3.76 -3.83
C SER A 140 -0.18 3.09 -2.61
N PHE A 141 -0.59 3.46 -1.40
CA PHE A 141 -0.09 2.84 -0.17
C PHE A 141 -0.50 1.37 -0.08
N PHE A 142 -1.76 1.05 -0.36
CA PHE A 142 -2.23 -0.33 -0.39
C PHE A 142 -1.45 -1.17 -1.42
N VAL A 143 -1.25 -0.63 -2.63
CA VAL A 143 -0.51 -1.31 -3.70
C VAL A 143 0.97 -1.48 -3.37
N LEU A 144 1.60 -0.49 -2.72
CA LEU A 144 2.96 -0.60 -2.18
C LEU A 144 3.07 -1.78 -1.21
N VAL A 145 2.17 -1.86 -0.23
CA VAL A 145 2.17 -2.95 0.77
C VAL A 145 1.91 -4.31 0.10
N ALA A 146 1.01 -4.37 -0.89
CA ALA A 146 0.74 -5.60 -1.63
C ALA A 146 1.96 -6.09 -2.42
N TYR A 147 2.57 -5.24 -3.26
CA TYR A 147 3.76 -5.62 -4.04
C TYR A 147 4.97 -5.89 -3.15
N GLY A 148 5.15 -5.13 -2.07
CA GLY A 148 6.18 -5.39 -1.07
C GLY A 148 6.02 -6.75 -0.41
N THR A 149 4.79 -7.14 -0.06
CA THR A 149 4.49 -8.47 0.49
C THR A 149 4.74 -9.58 -0.53
N MET A 150 4.33 -9.40 -1.78
CA MET A 150 4.59 -10.38 -2.84
C MET A 150 6.10 -10.54 -3.12
N ALA A 151 6.85 -9.43 -3.17
CA ALA A 151 8.29 -9.44 -3.34
C ALA A 151 8.98 -10.15 -2.17
N SER A 152 8.59 -9.85 -0.93
CA SER A 152 9.20 -10.46 0.25
C SER A 152 8.89 -11.97 0.33
N ILE A 153 7.66 -12.40 0.00
CA ILE A 153 7.30 -13.83 -0.09
C ILE A 153 8.16 -14.52 -1.15
N HIS A 154 8.31 -13.93 -2.34
CA HIS A 154 9.14 -14.49 -3.40
C HIS A 154 10.59 -14.62 -2.93
N SER A 155 11.17 -13.57 -2.32
CA SER A 155 12.51 -13.64 -1.76
C SER A 155 12.64 -14.68 -0.65
N THR A 156 11.65 -14.83 0.24
CA THR A 156 11.64 -15.89 1.26
C THR A 156 11.69 -17.26 0.59
N PHE A 157 10.87 -17.48 -0.43
CA PHE A 157 10.85 -18.74 -1.17
C PHE A 157 12.20 -19.06 -1.82
N ILE A 158 12.83 -18.08 -2.48
CA ILE A 158 14.17 -18.24 -3.08
C ILE A 158 15.21 -18.62 -2.00
N ILE A 159 15.29 -17.85 -0.91
CA ILE A 159 16.29 -18.06 0.15
C ILE A 159 16.11 -19.43 0.80
N VAL A 160 14.87 -19.80 1.13
CA VAL A 160 14.55 -21.09 1.75
C VAL A 160 14.89 -22.24 0.80
N SER A 161 14.54 -22.14 -0.48
CA SER A 161 14.83 -23.17 -1.49
C SER A 161 16.35 -23.35 -1.69
N CYS A 162 17.08 -22.23 -1.79
CA CYS A 162 18.54 -22.21 -1.85
C CYS A 162 19.15 -22.89 -0.61
N ALA A 163 18.66 -22.55 0.59
CA ALA A 163 19.15 -23.12 1.84
C ALA A 163 18.90 -24.64 1.94
N PHE A 164 17.78 -25.15 1.42
CA PHE A 164 17.48 -26.59 1.43
C PHE A 164 18.34 -27.40 0.46
N GLN A 165 18.80 -26.79 -0.64
CA GLN A 165 19.63 -27.49 -1.64
C GLN A 165 21.12 -27.39 -1.35
N LYS A 166 21.55 -26.44 -0.50
CA LYS A 166 22.96 -26.25 -0.15
C LYS A 166 23.49 -27.43 0.68
N ASN A 167 24.66 -27.96 0.29
CA ASN A 167 25.36 -28.96 1.11
C ASN A 167 26.10 -28.29 2.28
N TRP A 168 25.51 -28.36 3.46
CA TRP A 168 26.02 -27.73 4.68
C TRP A 168 27.16 -28.47 5.37
N ASN A 169 27.54 -29.66 4.90
CA ASN A 169 28.53 -30.51 5.57
C ASN A 169 29.98 -30.22 5.14
N LEU A 170 30.19 -29.21 4.28
CA LEU A 170 31.53 -28.80 3.85
C LEU A 170 32.25 -28.02 4.95
N GLU A 171 33.54 -28.29 5.13
CA GLU A 171 34.41 -27.57 6.07
C GLU A 171 34.52 -26.08 5.68
N GLY A 172 34.61 -25.19 6.66
CA GLY A 172 34.73 -23.73 6.43
C GLY A 172 33.42 -22.98 6.16
N MET A 173 32.26 -23.64 6.17
CA MET A 173 30.95 -23.04 5.84
C MET A 173 30.32 -22.16 6.94
N LEU A 174 30.93 -22.02 8.11
CA LEU A 174 30.33 -21.30 9.25
C LEU A 174 29.93 -19.85 8.91
N PRO A 175 30.77 -19.02 8.25
CA PRO A 175 30.39 -17.65 7.89
C PRO A 175 29.20 -17.61 6.91
N VAL A 176 29.16 -18.53 5.95
CA VAL A 176 28.06 -18.62 4.97
C VAL A 176 26.76 -19.07 5.63
N LYS A 177 26.82 -20.03 6.55
CA LYS A 177 25.67 -20.45 7.36
C LYS A 177 25.08 -19.27 8.13
N ILE A 178 25.92 -18.51 8.82
CA ILE A 178 25.50 -17.32 9.57
C ILE A 178 24.85 -16.29 8.63
N PHE A 179 25.46 -16.05 7.46
CA PHE A 179 24.91 -15.13 6.47
C PHE A 179 23.51 -15.56 5.98
N TYR A 180 23.30 -16.84 5.66
CA TYR A 180 22.00 -17.37 5.24
C TYR A 180 20.94 -17.24 6.34
N VAL A 181 21.31 -17.55 7.58
CA VAL A 181 20.41 -17.43 8.73
C VAL A 181 20.00 -15.97 8.96
N ILE A 182 20.95 -15.02 8.89
CA ILE A 182 20.66 -13.59 9.06
C ILE A 182 19.76 -13.09 7.93
N CYS A 183 20.09 -13.38 6.67
CA CYS A 183 19.29 -12.95 5.53
C CYS A 183 17.89 -13.58 5.56
N GLY A 184 17.80 -14.87 5.86
CA GLY A 184 16.54 -15.59 6.00
C GLY A 184 15.67 -15.00 7.12
N ALA A 185 16.24 -14.81 8.31
CA ALA A 185 15.52 -14.21 9.44
C ALA A 185 15.03 -12.79 9.10
N MET A 186 15.86 -11.97 8.47
CA MET A 186 15.49 -10.62 8.04
C MET A 186 14.32 -10.66 7.04
N VAL A 187 14.40 -11.44 5.96
CA VAL A 187 13.36 -11.48 4.93
C VAL A 187 12.07 -12.13 5.46
N ILE A 188 12.15 -13.15 6.31
CA ILE A 188 10.96 -13.73 6.97
C ILE A 188 10.28 -12.67 7.86
N SER A 189 11.06 -11.94 8.67
CA SER A 189 10.50 -10.88 9.52
C SER A 189 9.83 -9.76 8.69
N LEU A 190 10.43 -9.40 7.56
CA LEU A 190 9.85 -8.44 6.61
C LEU A 190 8.54 -8.98 6.02
N THR A 191 8.52 -10.24 5.59
CA THR A 191 7.33 -10.90 5.06
C THR A 191 6.19 -10.95 6.07
N THR A 192 6.47 -11.32 7.32
CA THR A 192 5.45 -11.32 8.38
C THR A 192 4.94 -9.91 8.67
N THR A 193 5.83 -8.91 8.72
CA THR A 193 5.46 -7.52 8.99
C THR A 193 4.60 -6.93 7.87
N LEU A 194 4.99 -7.10 6.61
CA LEU A 194 4.23 -6.60 5.47
C LEU A 194 2.92 -7.39 5.27
N GLY A 195 2.95 -8.71 5.48
CA GLY A 195 1.76 -9.57 5.39
C GLY A 195 0.71 -9.22 6.44
N THR A 196 1.11 -8.96 7.68
CA THR A 196 0.18 -8.51 8.74
C THR A 196 -0.39 -7.13 8.44
N LEU A 197 0.44 -6.19 7.95
CA LEU A 197 -0.03 -4.88 7.49
C LEU A 197 -1.00 -4.99 6.31
N LEU A 198 -0.73 -5.88 5.35
CA LEU A 198 -1.62 -6.12 4.21
C LEU A 198 -2.98 -6.66 4.68
N ALA A 199 -2.96 -7.69 5.53
CA ALA A 199 -4.17 -8.27 6.09
C ALA A 199 -5.00 -7.25 6.88
N TRP A 200 -4.33 -6.39 7.65
CA TRP A 200 -4.95 -5.28 8.36
C TRP A 200 -5.68 -4.32 7.42
N HIS A 201 -5.01 -3.87 6.36
CA HIS A 201 -5.63 -2.96 5.41
C HIS A 201 -6.74 -3.61 4.57
N ILE A 202 -6.63 -4.90 4.24
CA ILE A 202 -7.72 -5.67 3.62
C ILE A 202 -8.97 -5.64 4.53
N TYR A 203 -8.80 -5.91 5.83
CA TYR A 203 -9.89 -5.84 6.79
C TYR A 203 -10.53 -4.44 6.84
N LEU A 204 -9.71 -3.38 6.90
CA LEU A 204 -10.19 -2.00 6.90
C LEU A 204 -10.99 -1.65 5.64
N ILE A 205 -10.53 -2.10 4.46
CA ILE A 205 -11.24 -1.91 3.19
C ILE A 205 -12.58 -2.63 3.21
N ILE A 206 -12.62 -3.89 3.66
CA ILE A 206 -13.86 -4.69 3.74
C ILE A 206 -14.91 -4.00 4.60
N ARG A 207 -14.50 -3.27 5.64
CA ARG A 207 -15.40 -2.55 6.57
C ARG A 207 -15.54 -1.05 6.27
N ASN A 208 -14.90 -0.55 5.20
CA ASN A 208 -14.82 0.87 4.85
C ASN A 208 -14.40 1.78 6.01
N MET A 209 -13.41 1.33 6.79
CA MET A 209 -12.85 2.08 7.92
C MET A 209 -11.44 2.56 7.59
N THR A 210 -11.03 3.67 8.18
CA THR A 210 -9.62 4.00 8.38
C THR A 210 -9.10 3.39 9.68
N THR A 211 -7.78 3.33 9.87
CA THR A 211 -7.17 2.92 11.14
C THR A 211 -7.67 3.77 12.31
N ILE A 212 -7.86 5.08 12.12
CA ILE A 212 -8.41 5.97 13.15
C ILE A 212 -9.86 5.61 13.46
N GLU A 213 -10.69 5.42 12.43
CA GLU A 213 -12.10 5.05 12.59
C GLU A 213 -12.29 3.69 13.26
N TYR A 214 -11.37 2.74 13.05
CA TYR A 214 -11.37 1.48 13.78
C TYR A 214 -11.25 1.70 15.29
N TYR A 215 -10.29 2.51 15.76
CA TYR A 215 -10.11 2.78 17.18
C TYR A 215 -11.26 3.63 17.75
N GLU A 216 -11.76 4.62 17.01
CA GLU A 216 -12.97 5.36 17.37
C GLU A 216 -14.18 4.41 17.48
N GLY A 217 -14.28 3.44 16.56
CA GLY A 217 -15.32 2.42 16.51
C GLY A 217 -15.27 1.42 17.67
N ILE A 218 -14.08 0.99 18.11
CA ILE A 218 -13.94 0.17 19.33
C ILE A 218 -14.55 0.90 20.53
N ARG A 219 -14.22 2.18 20.69
CA ARG A 219 -14.73 3.00 21.79
C ARG A 219 -16.25 3.18 21.68
N ALA A 220 -16.76 3.47 20.48
CA ALA A 220 -18.18 3.61 20.23
C ALA A 220 -18.95 2.31 20.50
N ALA A 221 -18.41 1.15 20.09
CA ALA A 221 -18.98 -0.16 20.36
C ALA A 221 -19.03 -0.49 21.85
N TRP A 222 -17.97 -0.15 22.58
CA TRP A 222 -17.94 -0.33 24.04
C TRP A 222 -19.00 0.52 24.75
N LEU A 223 -19.17 1.78 24.33
CA LEU A 223 -20.21 2.68 24.87
C LEU A 223 -21.62 2.17 24.54
N ALA A 224 -21.86 1.77 23.29
CA ALA A 224 -23.14 1.23 22.84
C ALA A 224 -23.53 0.00 23.65
N ARG A 225 -22.59 -0.94 23.88
CA ARG A 225 -22.83 -2.14 24.69
C ARG A 225 -23.24 -1.78 26.12
N LYS A 226 -22.64 -0.76 26.73
CA LYS A 226 -23.01 -0.29 28.07
C LYS A 226 -24.41 0.30 28.13
N SER A 227 -24.88 0.91 27.04
CA SER A 227 -26.24 1.44 26.92
C SER A 227 -27.24 0.43 26.38
N GLY A 228 -26.89 -0.87 26.29
CA GLY A 228 -27.77 -1.91 25.74
C GLY A 228 -28.03 -1.79 24.24
N GLN A 229 -27.23 -0.99 23.53
CA GLN A 229 -27.33 -0.77 22.09
C GLN A 229 -26.23 -1.53 21.33
N SER A 230 -26.47 -1.77 20.05
CA SER A 230 -25.45 -2.29 19.12
C SER A 230 -24.80 -1.15 18.35
N TYR A 231 -23.50 -1.26 18.09
CA TYR A 231 -22.78 -0.30 17.26
C TYR A 231 -22.69 -0.79 15.81
N GLN A 232 -23.08 0.08 14.88
CA GLN A 232 -22.86 -0.11 13.46
C GLN A 232 -22.02 1.04 12.94
N HIS A 233 -20.96 0.70 12.19
CA HIS A 233 -20.07 1.70 11.62
C HIS A 233 -20.78 2.44 10.47
N PRO A 234 -20.94 3.77 10.51
CA PRO A 234 -21.81 4.51 9.58
C PRO A 234 -21.43 4.39 8.10
N PHE A 235 -20.14 4.15 7.80
CA PHE A 235 -19.65 4.06 6.42
C PHE A 235 -19.60 2.62 5.89
N ASP A 236 -19.97 1.62 6.69
CA ASP A 236 -19.96 0.22 6.27
C ASP A 236 -21.21 -0.09 5.43
N LEU A 237 -21.05 -0.21 4.11
CA LEU A 237 -22.13 -0.47 3.15
C LEU A 237 -22.20 -1.94 2.71
N GLY A 238 -21.47 -2.83 3.40
CA GLY A 238 -21.26 -4.22 3.00
C GLY A 238 -20.02 -4.42 2.12
N ALA A 239 -19.39 -5.59 2.25
CA ALA A 239 -18.07 -5.88 1.71
C ALA A 239 -17.89 -5.55 0.21
N TYR A 240 -18.85 -5.95 -0.63
CA TYR A 240 -18.78 -5.70 -2.08
C TYR A 240 -18.78 -4.21 -2.43
N ARG A 241 -19.69 -3.43 -1.82
CA ARG A 241 -19.80 -1.98 -2.03
C ARG A 241 -18.57 -1.27 -1.47
N ASN A 242 -18.08 -1.70 -0.31
CA ASN A 242 -16.89 -1.11 0.31
C ASN A 242 -15.64 -1.31 -0.56
N ILE A 243 -15.43 -2.51 -1.10
CA ILE A 243 -14.30 -2.81 -1.99
C ILE A 243 -14.38 -2.01 -3.29
N THR A 244 -15.57 -1.94 -3.91
CA THR A 244 -15.75 -1.20 -5.17
C THR A 244 -15.56 0.31 -5.00
N LEU A 245 -15.90 0.88 -3.83
CA LEU A 245 -15.65 2.29 -3.51
C LEU A 245 -14.15 2.65 -3.46
N VAL A 246 -13.30 1.75 -2.98
CA VAL A 246 -11.84 1.99 -3.01
C VAL A 246 -11.31 1.78 -4.44
N GLY A 247 -11.94 0.91 -5.23
CA GLY A 247 -11.64 0.72 -6.65
C GLY A 247 -10.24 0.15 -6.90
N ILE A 248 -9.73 -0.69 -5.98
CA ILE A 248 -8.38 -1.26 -6.02
C ILE A 248 -8.16 -2.10 -7.28
N LEU A 249 -9.16 -2.87 -7.69
CA LEU A 249 -9.11 -3.70 -8.92
C LEU A 249 -8.85 -2.86 -10.17
N TYR A 250 -9.38 -1.63 -10.22
CA TYR A 250 -9.16 -0.69 -11.32
C TYR A 250 -7.83 0.05 -11.23
N PHE A 251 -7.21 0.10 -10.04
CA PHE A 251 -5.94 0.78 -9.82
C PHE A 251 -4.75 -0.15 -10.09
N LEU A 252 -4.87 -1.45 -9.87
CA LEU A 252 -3.83 -2.43 -10.26
C LEU A 252 -3.64 -2.50 -11.78
N SER A 253 -4.71 -2.31 -12.57
CA SER A 253 -4.70 -2.40 -14.04
C SER A 253 -3.76 -1.40 -14.73
N PRO A 254 -3.83 -0.07 -14.50
CA PRO A 254 -2.93 0.89 -15.15
C PRO A 254 -1.48 0.80 -14.62
N PHE A 255 -1.28 0.39 -13.36
CA PHE A 255 0.08 0.20 -12.81
C PHE A 255 0.78 -0.98 -13.48
N VAL A 256 0.06 -2.08 -13.72
CA VAL A 256 0.56 -3.21 -14.51
C VAL A 256 0.70 -2.80 -15.99
N CYS A 257 -0.23 -2.07 -16.59
CA CYS A 257 -0.14 -1.66 -18.00
C CYS A 257 1.00 -0.67 -18.29
N ILE A 258 1.21 0.35 -17.45
CA ILE A 258 2.33 1.30 -17.59
C ILE A 258 3.65 0.57 -17.36
N TYR A 259 3.71 -0.30 -16.35
CA TYR A 259 4.89 -1.08 -16.06
C TYR A 259 5.25 -2.06 -17.20
N VAL A 260 4.25 -2.77 -17.75
CA VAL A 260 4.39 -3.64 -18.93
C VAL A 260 4.81 -2.81 -20.15
N SER A 261 4.26 -1.62 -20.37
CA SER A 261 4.66 -0.72 -21.47
C SER A 261 6.14 -0.31 -21.36
N VAL A 262 6.59 0.12 -20.18
CA VAL A 262 8.01 0.46 -19.94
C VAL A 262 8.92 -0.77 -20.13
N LEU A 263 8.53 -1.94 -19.64
CA LEU A 263 9.26 -3.19 -19.86
C LEU A 263 9.31 -3.61 -21.34
N THR A 264 8.23 -3.43 -22.10
CA THR A 264 8.19 -3.77 -23.54
C THR A 264 9.15 -2.91 -24.36
N HIS A 265 9.39 -1.66 -23.95
CA HIS A 265 10.40 -0.78 -24.57
C HIS A 265 11.83 -1.12 -24.14
N MET A 266 12.03 -1.62 -22.92
CA MET A 266 13.34 -1.94 -22.35
C MET A 266 13.87 -3.33 -22.77
N PHE A 267 13.00 -4.33 -22.95
CA PHE A 267 13.37 -5.73 -23.18
C PHE A 267 12.49 -6.42 -24.24
N PRO A 268 12.61 -6.05 -25.54
CA PRO A 268 11.76 -6.58 -26.60
C PRO A 268 11.86 -8.10 -26.80
N CYS A 269 13.00 -8.71 -26.47
CA CYS A 269 13.23 -10.17 -26.64
C CYS A 269 12.61 -11.06 -25.55
N VAL A 270 12.25 -10.51 -24.38
CA VAL A 270 11.74 -11.31 -23.25
C VAL A 270 10.24 -11.62 -23.41
N LEU A 271 9.50 -10.78 -24.15
CA LEU A 271 8.05 -10.85 -24.28
C LEU A 271 7.55 -11.58 -25.53
N SER A 272 8.42 -11.86 -26.52
CA SER A 272 8.10 -12.73 -27.66
C SER A 272 7.73 -14.17 -27.23
N ILE A 273 8.11 -14.56 -26.01
CA ILE A 273 7.81 -15.88 -25.42
C ILE A 273 6.45 -15.90 -24.71
N LEU A 274 5.90 -14.75 -24.28
CA LEU A 274 4.74 -14.68 -23.38
C LEU A 274 3.41 -14.24 -24.03
N ASN A 275 3.38 -13.96 -25.33
CA ASN A 275 2.17 -13.64 -26.11
C ASN A 275 1.24 -12.56 -25.48
N VAL A 276 1.84 -11.52 -24.89
CA VAL A 276 1.15 -10.49 -24.08
C VAL A 276 0.44 -9.42 -24.92
N GLY A 277 0.65 -9.38 -26.24
CA GLY A 277 0.12 -8.33 -27.13
C GLY A 277 -1.42 -8.21 -27.19
N LEU A 278 -2.16 -9.30 -26.94
CA LEU A 278 -3.63 -9.32 -26.96
C LEU A 278 -4.28 -8.76 -25.67
N LEU A 279 -3.54 -8.76 -24.56
CA LEU A 279 -3.97 -8.15 -23.29
C LEU A 279 -3.89 -6.61 -23.33
N GLN A 280 -2.99 -6.07 -24.15
CA GLN A 280 -2.72 -4.63 -24.21
C GLN A 280 -3.85 -3.82 -24.87
N SER A 281 -4.51 -4.38 -25.89
CA SER A 281 -5.60 -3.71 -26.62
C SER A 281 -6.93 -3.74 -25.86
N SER A 282 -7.26 -4.88 -25.23
CA SER A 282 -8.57 -5.09 -24.62
C SER A 282 -8.75 -4.30 -23.31
N PHE A 283 -7.69 -4.16 -22.52
CA PHE A 283 -7.74 -3.47 -21.22
C PHE A 283 -7.61 -1.94 -21.34
N CYS A 284 -6.86 -1.44 -22.32
CA CYS A 284 -6.70 0.00 -22.53
C CYS A 284 -7.98 0.64 -23.09
N VAL A 285 -8.74 -0.08 -23.93
CA VAL A 285 -10.03 0.37 -24.47
C VAL A 285 -11.12 0.40 -23.38
N LEU A 286 -11.14 -0.58 -22.48
CA LEU A 286 -12.08 -0.58 -21.33
C LEU A 286 -11.78 0.54 -20.32
N TYR A 287 -10.52 0.95 -20.16
CA TYR A 287 -10.15 2.09 -19.34
C TYR A 287 -10.64 3.40 -19.97
N TYR A 288 -10.35 3.64 -21.25
CA TYR A 288 -10.73 4.88 -21.94
C TYR A 288 -12.25 5.08 -21.98
N LEU A 289 -13.01 4.01 -22.18
CA LEU A 289 -14.49 4.06 -22.23
C LEU A 289 -15.15 4.27 -20.86
N LYS A 290 -14.45 4.06 -19.73
CA LYS A 290 -15.04 4.14 -18.39
C LYS A 290 -14.63 5.38 -17.58
N THR A 291 -13.52 6.03 -17.95
CA THR A 291 -13.13 7.36 -17.43
C THR A 291 -13.87 8.52 -18.08
N LEU A 292 -14.63 8.30 -19.16
CA LEU A 292 -15.34 9.34 -19.94
C LEU A 292 -16.87 9.35 -19.83
N ASN A 293 -17.47 8.57 -18.92
CA ASN A 293 -18.91 8.60 -18.64
C ASN A 293 -19.20 9.66 -17.56
N LEU A 294 -19.98 10.74 -17.76
CA LEU A 294 -21.42 10.74 -18.13
C LEU A 294 -22.20 9.62 -17.42
#